data_AF-A0A942LG00-F1
#
_entry.id   AF-A0A942LG00-F1
#
_cell.length_a   1.000
_cell.length_b   1.000
_cell.length_c   1.000
_cell.angle_alpha   90.00
_cell.angle_beta   90.00
_cell.angle_gamma   90.00
#
_symmetry.space_group_name_H-M   'P 1'
#
loop_
_entity.id
_entity.type
_entity.pdbx_description
1 polymer ?
#
loop_
_entity_poly.entity_id
_entity_poly.type
_entity_poly.pdbx_seq_one_letter_code
_entity_poly.pdbx_strand_id
1 'polypeptide(L)'
;MRDRAIVTLTKGGVQLGRKLQKLLDNTNLYVPDKFYEECDNDNVYPYYESVKELTGRLFLQYRALIFIMATGIVVRSIAPLIIDKQTDPAIVVMDELGINAISL
;
A
#
# COMPACT_ATOMS: atom_id res chain seq x y z
N MET A 1 -9.97 -1.20 -13.28
CA MET A 1 -9.45 -0.95 -11.91
C MET A 1 -8.69 -2.20 -11.50
N ARG A 2 -7.44 -2.06 -11.05
CA ARG A 2 -6.66 -3.19 -10.51
C ARG A 2 -7.26 -3.61 -9.17
N ASP A 3 -6.98 -4.82 -8.70
CA ASP A 3 -7.67 -5.35 -7.52
C ASP A 3 -7.10 -4.76 -6.22
N ARG A 4 -5.81 -5.00 -5.95
CA ARG A 4 -5.17 -4.63 -4.68
C ARG A 4 -3.78 -4.02 -4.87
N ALA A 5 -3.47 -3.00 -4.08
CA ALA A 5 -2.10 -2.51 -3.92
C ALA A 5 -1.67 -2.56 -2.46
N ILE A 6 -0.46 -3.05 -2.21
CA ILE A 6 0.22 -2.93 -0.92
C ILE A 6 1.24 -1.80 -1.03
N VAL A 7 1.24 -0.86 -0.09
CA VAL A 7 2.21 0.23 -0.01
C VAL A 7 3.03 0.08 1.26
N THR A 8 4.34 0.10 1.12
CA THR A 8 5.30 -0.10 2.23
C THR A 8 6.23 1.09 2.36
N LEU A 9 6.84 1.28 3.52
CA LEU A 9 7.75 2.43 3.78
C LEU A 9 9.11 2.02 4.36
N THR A 10 9.15 0.93 5.14
CA THR A 10 10.33 0.45 5.86
C THR A 10 10.76 -0.92 5.33
N LYS A 11 11.97 -1.34 5.68
CA LYS A 11 12.50 -2.66 5.28
C LYS A 11 11.64 -3.81 5.81
N GLY A 12 11.23 -3.76 7.09
CA GLY A 12 10.34 -4.78 7.64
C GLY A 12 8.95 -4.75 6.97
N GLY A 13 8.45 -3.57 6.64
CA GLY A 13 7.19 -3.41 5.91
C GLY A 13 7.24 -4.03 4.51
N VAL A 14 8.36 -3.87 3.79
CA VAL A 14 8.60 -4.52 2.50
C VAL A 14 8.58 -6.04 2.63
N GLN A 15 9.25 -6.60 3.65
CA GLN A 15 9.26 -8.05 3.89
C GLN A 15 7.86 -8.59 4.19
N LEU A 16 7.09 -7.91 5.03
CA LEU A 16 5.70 -8.28 5.30
C LEU A 16 4.83 -8.14 4.04
N GLY A 17 4.99 -7.05 3.30
CA GLY A 17 4.27 -6.79 2.05
C GLY A 17 4.53 -7.87 1.00
N ARG A 18 5.77 -8.32 0.85
CA ARG A 18 6.13 -9.45 -0.03
C ARG A 18 5.48 -10.76 0.41
N LYS A 19 5.44 -11.05 1.72
CA LYS A 19 4.74 -12.24 2.24
C LYS A 19 3.25 -12.18 1.90
N LEU A 20 2.60 -11.05 2.16
CA LEU A 20 1.17 -10.85 1.86
C LEU A 20 0.88 -10.93 0.36
N GLN A 21 1.73 -10.33 -0.48
CA GLN A 21 1.58 -10.40 -1.93
C GLN A 21 1.58 -11.83 -2.46
N LYS A 22 2.42 -12.72 -1.91
CA LYS A 22 2.45 -14.14 -2.30
C LYS A 22 1.21 -14.93 -1.86
N LEU A 23 0.46 -14.42 -0.88
CA LEU A 23 -0.74 -15.06 -0.34
C LEU A 23 -2.04 -14.49 -0.94
N LEU A 24 -1.97 -13.32 -1.58
CA LEU A 24 -3.11 -12.59 -2.12
C LEU A 24 -3.01 -12.46 -3.64
N ASP A 25 -3.93 -13.07 -4.37
CA ASP A 25 -3.97 -12.98 -5.83
C ASP A 25 -4.06 -11.53 -6.33
N ASN A 26 -3.59 -11.24 -7.55
CA ASN A 26 -3.76 -9.92 -8.21
C ASN A 26 -3.34 -8.72 -7.34
N THR A 27 -2.22 -8.85 -6.62
CA THR A 27 -1.73 -7.82 -5.69
C THR A 27 -0.42 -7.21 -6.16
N ASN A 28 -0.42 -5.89 -6.31
CA ASN A 28 0.79 -5.14 -6.65
C ASN A 28 1.44 -4.59 -5.40
N LEU A 29 2.76 -4.74 -5.28
CA LEU A 29 3.52 -4.21 -4.15
C LEU A 29 4.30 -2.96 -4.55
N TYR A 30 4.09 -1.86 -3.83
CA TYR A 30 4.83 -0.63 -3.98
C TYR A 30 5.85 -0.48 -2.84
N VAL A 31 7.12 -0.31 -3.22
CA VAL A 31 8.25 -0.24 -2.29
C VAL A 31 9.07 1.03 -2.53
N PRO A 32 9.69 1.62 -1.49
CA PRO A 32 10.71 2.65 -1.68
C PRO A 32 11.82 2.11 -2.59
N ASP A 33 12.26 2.91 -3.56
CA ASP A 33 13.30 2.52 -4.54
C ASP A 33 14.54 1.87 -3.90
N LYS A 34 15.02 2.41 -2.77
CA LYS A 34 16.15 1.85 -2.00
C LYS A 34 16.00 0.41 -1.50
N PHE A 35 14.78 -0.15 -1.53
CA PHE A 35 14.49 -1.55 -1.16
C PHE A 35 14.04 -2.40 -2.36
N TYR A 36 13.97 -1.80 -3.56
CA TYR A 36 13.47 -2.47 -4.75
C TYR A 36 14.39 -3.60 -5.21
N GLU A 37 15.70 -3.38 -5.21
CA GLU A 37 16.69 -4.41 -5.61
C GLU A 37 16.67 -5.65 -4.69
N GLU A 38 16.15 -5.52 -3.46
CA GLU A 38 16.00 -6.65 -2.53
C GLU A 38 14.76 -7.53 -2.84
N CYS A 39 13.94 -7.14 -3.82
CA CYS A 39 12.69 -7.82 -4.17
C CYS A 39 12.80 -8.56 -5.52
N ASP A 40 12.17 -9.73 -5.65
CA ASP A 40 11.97 -10.34 -6.96
C ASP A 40 10.97 -9.51 -7.80
N ASN A 41 11.22 -9.38 -9.11
CA ASN A 41 10.49 -8.48 -10.03
C ASN A 41 9.02 -8.86 -10.34
N ASP A 42 8.38 -9.70 -9.54
CA ASP A 42 6.99 -10.13 -9.77
C ASP A 42 5.99 -9.17 -9.10
N ASN A 43 5.32 -8.35 -9.93
CA ASN A 43 4.32 -7.36 -9.54
C ASN A 43 4.78 -6.39 -8.44
N VAL A 44 6.09 -6.12 -8.37
CA VAL A 44 6.71 -5.13 -7.48
C VAL A 44 7.03 -3.88 -8.28
N TYR A 45 6.77 -2.71 -7.71
CA TYR A 45 7.01 -1.42 -8.33
C TYR A 45 7.77 -0.50 -7.35
N PRO A 46 8.91 0.08 -7.77
CA PRO A 46 9.52 1.14 -6.98
C PRO A 46 8.68 2.40 -7.07
N TYR A 47 8.75 3.25 -6.05
CA TYR A 47 8.22 4.61 -6.10
C TYR A 47 9.29 5.60 -5.62
N TYR A 48 9.18 6.83 -6.14
CA TYR A 48 10.16 7.90 -5.95
C TYR A 48 9.53 9.14 -5.30
N GLU A 49 8.21 9.28 -5.44
CA GLU A 49 7.40 10.34 -4.89
C GLU A 49 7.08 10.14 -3.41
N SER A 50 6.44 11.14 -2.80
CA SER A 50 5.94 11.02 -1.43
C SER A 50 4.80 10.00 -1.33
N VAL A 51 4.61 9.42 -0.14
CA VAL A 51 3.47 8.52 0.12
C VAL A 51 2.13 9.19 -0.21
N LYS A 52 2.02 10.50 0.01
CA LYS A 52 0.81 11.26 -0.31
C LYS A 52 0.52 11.29 -1.82
N GLU A 53 1.53 11.59 -2.63
CA GLU A 53 1.41 11.63 -4.08
C GLU A 53 1.14 10.24 -4.67
N LEU A 54 1.88 9.23 -4.19
CA LEU A 54 1.64 7.84 -4.54
C LEU A 54 0.21 7.44 -4.21
N THR A 55 -0.26 7.73 -3.00
CA THR A 55 -1.62 7.41 -2.54
C THR A 55 -2.65 8.07 -3.47
N GLY A 56 -2.50 9.34 -3.82
CA GLY A 56 -3.38 10.03 -4.77
C GLY A 56 -3.52 9.30 -6.11
N ARG A 57 -2.40 8.83 -6.66
CA ARG A 57 -2.39 8.06 -7.91
C ARG A 57 -3.05 6.68 -7.74
N LEU A 58 -2.75 5.96 -6.66
CA LEU A 58 -3.25 4.60 -6.44
C LEU A 58 -4.75 4.60 -6.06
N PHE A 59 -5.24 5.64 -5.40
CA PHE A 59 -6.63 5.76 -4.93
C PHE A 59 -7.64 5.59 -6.07
N LEU A 60 -7.31 6.08 -7.27
CA LEU A 60 -8.16 5.99 -8.45
C LEU A 60 -7.94 4.71 -9.27
N GLN A 61 -6.85 3.97 -9.01
CA GLN A 61 -6.41 2.86 -9.86
C GLN A 61 -6.79 1.49 -9.29
N TYR A 62 -6.94 1.37 -7.98
CA TYR A 62 -7.12 0.11 -7.26
C TYR A 62 -8.43 0.08 -6.48
N ARG A 63 -9.01 -1.11 -6.29
CA ARG A 63 -10.22 -1.31 -5.48
C ARG A 63 -9.93 -1.39 -3.99
N ALA A 64 -8.71 -1.76 -3.61
CA ALA A 64 -8.27 -1.78 -2.23
C ALA A 64 -6.78 -1.40 -2.10
N LEU A 65 -6.48 -0.63 -1.05
CA LEU A 65 -5.13 -0.22 -0.67
C LEU A 65 -4.80 -0.74 0.73
N ILE A 66 -3.69 -1.45 0.84
CA ILE A 66 -3.16 -1.97 2.10
C ILE A 66 -1.87 -1.21 2.39
N PHE A 67 -1.81 -0.51 3.52
CA PHE A 67 -0.64 0.25 3.93
C PHE A 67 0.07 -0.44 5.08
N ILE A 68 1.37 -0.68 4.94
CA ILE A 68 2.21 -1.23 6.01
C ILE A 68 3.15 -0.11 6.49
N MET A 69 2.61 0.73 7.38
CA MET A 69 3.27 1.92 7.95
C MET A 69 2.39 2.55 9.04
N ALA A 70 2.85 3.66 9.63
CA ALA A 70 2.09 4.37 10.66
C ALA A 70 0.74 4.90 10.14
N THR A 71 -0.35 4.58 10.84
CA THR A 71 -1.74 4.98 10.50
C THR A 71 -1.90 6.49 10.31
N GLY A 72 -1.21 7.31 11.10
CA GLY A 72 -1.28 8.76 10.97
C GLY A 72 -0.73 9.31 9.65
N ILE A 73 0.17 8.60 8.96
CA ILE A 73 0.61 8.95 7.60
C ILE A 73 -0.50 8.64 6.61
N VAL A 74 -1.12 7.47 6.73
CA VAL A 74 -2.18 6.99 5.83
C VAL A 74 -3.40 7.90 5.92
N VAL A 75 -3.92 8.15 7.12
CA VAL A 75 -5.09 9.01 7.34
C VAL A 75 -4.91 10.39 6.72
N ARG A 76 -3.75 11.03 6.94
CA ARG A 76 -3.46 12.35 6.34
C ARG A 76 -3.32 12.31 4.82
N SER A 77 -2.94 11.17 4.25
CA SER A 77 -2.77 10.99 2.81
C SER A 77 -4.11 10.73 2.11
N ILE A 78 -5.01 9.96 2.74
CA ILE A 78 -6.34 9.63 2.18
C ILE A 78 -7.39 10.72 2.45
N ALA A 79 -7.32 11.44 3.57
CA ALA A 79 -8.32 12.43 3.95
C ALA A 79 -8.74 13.43 2.84
N PRO A 80 -7.82 14.01 2.04
CA PRO A 80 -8.20 14.91 0.96
C PRO A 80 -8.72 14.22 -0.32
N LEU A 81 -8.68 12.88 -0.37
CA LEU A 81 -9.04 12.08 -1.56
C LEU A 81 -10.41 11.40 -1.45
N ILE A 82 -10.97 11.32 -0.24
CA ILE A 82 -12.26 10.68 0.01
C ILE A 82 -13.37 11.46 -0.70
N ILE A 83 -14.20 10.74 -1.48
CA ILE A 83 -15.29 11.31 -2.27
C ILE A 83 -16.59 10.60 -1.95
N ASP A 84 -16.66 9.28 -2.15
CA ASP A 84 -17.88 8.48 -1.96
C ASP A 84 -17.56 7.04 -1.54
N LYS A 85 -18.21 6.58 -0.46
CA LYS A 85 -17.99 5.25 0.13
C LYS A 85 -18.21 4.07 -0.83
N GLN A 86 -19.03 4.24 -1.88
CA GLN A 86 -19.31 3.18 -2.85
C GLN A 86 -18.23 3.09 -3.93
N THR A 87 -17.52 4.18 -4.21
CA THR A 87 -16.49 4.23 -5.26
C THR A 87 -15.06 4.25 -4.73
N ASP A 88 -14.86 4.80 -3.53
CA ASP A 88 -13.55 4.90 -2.90
C ASP A 88 -12.99 3.49 -2.60
N PRO A 89 -11.67 3.31 -2.76
CA PRO A 89 -11.05 2.03 -2.45
C PRO A 89 -11.19 1.68 -0.97
N ALA A 90 -11.28 0.38 -0.68
CA ALA A 90 -11.14 -0.10 0.69
C ALA A 90 -9.72 0.20 1.22
N ILE A 91 -9.61 0.79 2.41
CA ILE A 91 -8.32 1.13 3.02
C ILE A 91 -8.07 0.25 4.25
N VAL A 92 -6.94 -0.44 4.25
CA VAL A 92 -6.46 -1.22 5.41
C VAL A 92 -5.08 -0.73 5.80
N VAL A 93 -4.83 -0.55 7.09
CA VAL A 93 -3.50 -0.23 7.63
C VAL A 93 -3.03 -1.34 8.55
N MET A 94 -1.79 -1.78 8.35
CA MET A 94 -1.12 -2.77 9.17
C MET A 94 0.16 -2.19 9.77
N ASP A 95 0.52 -2.64 10.97
CA ASP A 95 1.85 -2.37 11.51
C ASP A 95 2.91 -3.26 10.86
N GLU A 96 4.19 -2.88 11.01
CA GLU A 96 5.32 -3.57 10.40
C GLU A 96 5.48 -5.04 10.86
N LEU A 97 5.01 -5.38 12.06
CA LEU A 97 5.06 -6.74 12.59
C LEU A 97 3.85 -7.57 12.14
N GLY A 98 2.86 -6.95 11.50
CA GLY A 98 1.64 -7.60 11.03
C GLY A 98 0.73 -8.08 12.15
N ILE A 99 0.83 -7.48 13.34
CA ILE A 99 0.05 -7.87 14.52
C ILE A 99 -1.38 -7.32 14.41
N ASN A 100 -1.51 -6.10 13.90
CA ASN A 100 -2.77 -5.38 13.79
C ASN A 100 -3.11 -5.11 12.32
N ALA A 101 -4.40 -5.14 12.01
CA ALA A 101 -4.97 -4.67 10.76
C ALA A 101 -6.19 -3.80 11.08
N ILE A 102 -6.18 -2.56 10.61
CA ILE A 102 -7.19 -1.54 10.90
C ILE A 102 -7.88 -1.18 9.58
N SER A 103 -9.20 -1.38 9.51
CA SER A 103 -10.04 -0.84 8.43
C SER A 103 -10.31 0.64 8.72
N LEU A 104 -10.00 1.51 7.76
CA LEU A 104 -10.27 2.95 7.84
C LEU A 104 -11.52 3.36 7.06
#